data_AF-A0A5K1FUR8-F1
#
_entry.id   AF-A0A5K1FUR8-F1
#
_cell.length_a   1.000
_cell.length_b   1.000
_cell.length_c   1.000
_cell.angle_alpha   90.00
_cell.angle_beta   90.00
_cell.angle_gamma   90.00
#
_symmetry.space_group_name_H-M   'P 1'
#
loop_
_entity.id
_entity.type
_entity.pdbx_description
1 polymer ?
#
loop_
_entity_poly.entity_id
_entity_poly.type
_entity_poly.pdbx_seq_one_letter_code
_entity_poly.pdbx_strand_id
1 'polypeptide(L)'
;VPADMVINAILAAMARHGSSGVAGLNIYHVGTSSTNPLRVDELFNHCYEHFHSFPLIDSQGKFVHIERMNFFDTLEAISSYLSAGENGRLKKARDMHILRKLSVTYEPYTSYKGR
;
A
#
# COMPACT_ATOMS: atom_id res chain seq x y z
N VAL A 1 0.63 -8.78 -4.22
CA VAL A 1 0.62 -10.22 -4.56
C VAL A 1 1.06 -10.99 -3.32
N PRO A 2 0.30 -12.00 -2.86
CA PRO A 2 0.69 -12.85 -1.73
C PRO A 2 2.01 -13.59 -1.98
N ALA A 3 2.84 -13.76 -0.94
CA ALA A 3 4.18 -14.33 -1.07
C ALA A 3 4.16 -15.81 -1.50
N ASP A 4 3.22 -16.58 -0.96
CA ASP A 4 2.96 -17.97 -1.31
C ASP A 4 2.66 -18.14 -2.81
N MET A 5 1.88 -17.22 -3.40
CA MET A 5 1.58 -17.25 -4.84
C MET A 5 2.84 -17.03 -5.69
N VAL A 6 3.74 -16.15 -5.26
CA VAL A 6 5.02 -15.90 -5.94
C VAL A 6 5.94 -17.12 -5.85
N ILE A 7 6.07 -17.71 -4.65
CA ILE A 7 6.91 -18.89 -4.42
C ILE A 7 6.40 -20.07 -5.26
N ASN A 8 5.09 -20.31 -5.28
CA ASN A 8 4.48 -21.38 -6.07
C ASN A 8 4.71 -21.17 -7.57
N ALA A 9 4.61 -19.93 -8.06
CA ALA A 9 4.88 -19.61 -9.46
C ALA A 9 6.36 -19.87 -9.83
N ILE A 10 7.29 -19.47 -8.96
CA ILE A 10 8.73 -19.72 -9.15
C ILE A 10 9.01 -21.23 -9.20
N LEU A 11 8.46 -22.00 -8.25
CA LEU A 11 8.64 -23.45 -8.21
C LEU A 11 8.07 -24.14 -9.46
N ALA A 12 6.88 -23.74 -9.90
CA ALA A 12 6.26 -24.27 -11.12
C ALA A 12 7.08 -23.94 -12.37
N ALA A 13 7.61 -22.72 -12.47
CA ALA A 13 8.48 -22.32 -13.59
C ALA A 13 9.79 -23.14 -13.61
N MET A 14 10.41 -23.35 -12.44
CA MET A 14 11.61 -24.19 -12.31
C MET A 14 11.32 -25.64 -12.67
N ALA A 15 10.21 -26.23 -12.20
CA ALA A 15 9.85 -27.60 -12.54
C ALA A 15 9.59 -27.78 -14.05
N ARG A 16 9.01 -26.76 -14.70
CA ARG A 16 8.71 -26.82 -16.13
C ARG A 16 9.95 -26.68 -17.03
N HIS A 17 10.89 -25.81 -16.65
CA HIS A 17 12.04 -25.46 -17.51
C HIS A 17 13.37 -26.02 -17.05
N GLY A 18 13.49 -26.45 -15.79
CA GLY A 18 14.73 -26.94 -15.21
C GLY A 18 15.19 -28.30 -15.75
N SER A 19 14.27 -29.10 -16.30
CA SER A 19 14.55 -30.46 -16.80
C SER A 19 14.83 -30.53 -18.30
N SER A 20 14.56 -29.46 -19.04
CA SER A 20 14.46 -29.49 -20.51
C SER A 20 15.81 -29.48 -21.22
N GLY A 21 16.92 -29.14 -20.55
CA GLY A 21 18.26 -29.02 -21.14
C GLY A 21 18.43 -27.91 -22.20
N VAL A 22 17.33 -27.32 -22.66
CA VAL A 22 17.28 -26.22 -23.62
C VAL A 22 17.35 -24.90 -22.87
N ALA A 23 18.43 -24.14 -23.08
CA ALA A 23 18.55 -22.79 -22.55
C ALA A 23 17.58 -21.84 -23.28
N GLY A 24 16.69 -21.18 -22.54
CA GLY A 24 15.75 -20.20 -23.08
C GLY A 24 15.25 -19.22 -22.01
N LEU A 25 15.07 -17.96 -22.38
CA LEU A 25 14.52 -16.92 -21.49
C LEU A 25 12.99 -17.03 -21.47
N ASN A 26 12.43 -17.31 -20.29
CA ASN A 26 10.98 -17.33 -20.07
C ASN A 26 10.61 -16.25 -19.05
N ILE A 27 9.70 -15.35 -19.41
CA ILE A 27 9.24 -14.26 -18.54
C ILE A 27 7.82 -14.57 -18.07
N TYR A 28 7.61 -14.51 -16.75
CA TYR A 28 6.31 -14.76 -16.12
C TYR A 28 5.85 -13.51 -15.37
N HIS A 29 4.65 -13.03 -15.67
CA HIS A 29 4.00 -11.96 -14.92
C HIS A 29 3.07 -12.59 -13.89
N VAL A 30 3.48 -12.53 -12.62
CA VAL A 30 2.68 -13.05 -11.50
C VAL A 30 1.92 -11.89 -10.88
N GLY A 31 0.59 -11.92 -11.03
CA GLY A 31 -0.31 -10.90 -10.49
C GLY A 31 -1.53 -11.55 -9.88
N THR A 32 -2.17 -10.84 -8.95
CA THR A 32 -3.54 -11.19 -8.53
C THR A 32 -4.52 -10.83 -9.66
N SER A 33 -5.71 -11.43 -9.65
CA SER A 33 -6.70 -11.25 -10.72
C SER A 33 -6.90 -9.78 -11.13
N SER A 34 -7.03 -9.52 -12.42
CA SER A 34 -7.41 -8.22 -12.97
C SER A 34 -8.90 -7.90 -12.80
N THR A 35 -9.72 -8.89 -12.45
CA THR A 35 -11.18 -8.74 -12.35
C THR A 35 -11.66 -8.04 -11.08
N ASN A 36 -10.82 -7.91 -10.05
CA ASN A 36 -11.14 -7.12 -8.85
C ASN A 36 -9.87 -6.52 -8.21
N PRO A 37 -9.31 -5.46 -8.82
CA PRO A 37 -8.12 -4.80 -8.27
C PRO A 37 -8.50 -4.03 -7.01
N LEU A 38 -8.05 -4.51 -5.85
CA LEU A 38 -8.27 -3.85 -4.57
C LEU A 38 -7.59 -2.47 -4.56
N ARG A 39 -8.37 -1.41 -4.30
CA ARG A 39 -7.82 -0.06 -4.15
C ARG A 39 -7.13 0.06 -2.79
N VAL A 40 -6.16 0.97 -2.70
CA VAL A 40 -5.39 1.14 -1.45
C VAL A 40 -6.29 1.57 -0.30
N ASP A 41 -7.24 2.48 -0.54
CA ASP A 41 -8.22 2.92 0.45
C ASP A 41 -9.14 1.77 0.91
N GLU A 42 -9.58 0.91 0.00
CA GLU A 42 -10.36 -0.28 0.33
C GLU A 42 -9.56 -1.28 1.18
N LEU A 43 -8.29 -1.51 0.85
CA LEU A 43 -7.39 -2.35 1.66
C LEU A 43 -7.28 -1.82 3.09
N PHE A 44 -7.03 -0.53 3.27
CA PHE A 44 -6.92 0.06 4.60
C PHE A 44 -8.26 0.05 5.35
N ASN A 45 -9.40 0.18 4.65
CA ASN A 45 -10.71 0.04 5.28
C ASN A 45 -10.94 -1.39 5.79
N HIS A 46 -10.58 -2.41 5.01
CA HIS A 46 -10.66 -3.81 5.46
C HIS A 46 -9.72 -4.09 6.65
N CYS A 47 -8.51 -3.54 6.64
CA CYS A 47 -7.60 -3.61 7.79
C CYS A 47 -8.24 -2.98 9.04
N TYR A 48 -8.83 -1.80 8.90
CA TYR A 48 -9.52 -1.12 10.00
C TYR A 48 -10.68 -1.97 10.55
N GLU A 49 -11.56 -2.49 9.70
CA GLU A 49 -12.70 -3.34 10.10
C GLU A 49 -12.24 -4.61 10.81
N HIS A 50 -11.16 -5.24 10.31
CA HIS A 50 -10.57 -6.42 10.90
C HIS A 50 -10.06 -6.14 12.32
N PHE A 51 -9.22 -5.12 12.50
CA PHE A 51 -8.65 -4.81 13.82
C PHE A 51 -9.64 -4.12 14.77
N HIS A 52 -10.69 -3.50 14.26
CA HIS A 52 -11.79 -3.05 15.10
C HIS A 52 -12.57 -4.23 15.68
N SER A 53 -12.77 -5.29 14.89
CA SER A 53 -13.44 -6.52 15.32
C SER A 53 -12.54 -7.44 16.16
N PHE A 54 -11.23 -7.44 15.87
CA PHE A 54 -10.20 -8.22 16.52
C PHE A 54 -9.04 -7.32 16.95
N PRO A 55 -9.19 -6.57 18.05
CA PRO A 55 -8.19 -5.62 18.50
C PRO A 55 -6.86 -6.30 18.84
N LEU A 56 -5.77 -5.67 18.41
CA LEU A 56 -4.43 -6.06 18.84
C LEU A 56 -4.25 -5.74 20.32
N ILE A 57 -3.47 -6.54 21.02
CA ILE A 57 -3.11 -6.32 22.41
C ILE A 57 -1.63 -5.96 22.44
N ASP A 58 -1.29 -4.85 23.09
CA ASP A 58 0.10 -4.44 23.24
C ASP A 58 0.83 -5.28 24.32
N SER A 59 2.13 -5.02 24.49
CA SER A 59 2.94 -5.72 25.48
C SER A 59 2.51 -5.50 26.93
N GLN A 60 1.67 -4.49 27.19
CA GLN A 60 1.12 -4.16 28.50
C GLN A 60 -0.30 -4.72 28.70
N GLY A 61 -0.81 -5.49 27.73
CA GLY A 61 -2.15 -6.08 27.82
C GLY A 61 -3.28 -5.12 27.43
N LYS A 62 -2.97 -3.94 26.87
CA LYS A 62 -3.98 -2.95 26.48
C LYS A 62 -4.37 -3.13 25.00
N PHE A 63 -5.67 -3.00 24.73
CA PHE A 63 -6.17 -2.97 23.36
C PHE A 63 -5.64 -1.76 22.60
N VAL A 64 -4.99 -2.01 21.47
CA VAL A 64 -4.51 -0.99 20.56
C VAL A 64 -5.71 -0.40 19.83
N HIS A 65 -5.94 0.90 20.03
CA HIS A 65 -6.93 1.63 19.26
C HIS A 65 -6.36 1.96 17.87
N ILE A 66 -7.00 1.46 16.83
CA ILE A 66 -6.64 1.76 15.44
C ILE A 66 -7.65 2.77 14.92
N GLU A 67 -7.16 3.96 14.54
CA GLU A 67 -7.97 4.97 13.87
C GLU A 67 -8.14 4.63 12.39
N ARG A 68 -9.28 5.01 11.82
CA ARG A 68 -9.53 4.85 10.39
C ARG A 68 -8.61 5.80 9.61
N MET A 69 -7.90 5.28 8.62
CA MET A 69 -7.00 6.07 7.79
C MET A 69 -7.78 7.01 6.87
N ASN A 70 -7.37 8.28 6.81
CA ASN A 70 -7.93 9.28 5.90
C ASN A 70 -7.12 9.32 4.60
N PHE A 71 -7.84 9.30 3.47
CA PHE A 71 -7.28 9.45 2.13
C PHE A 71 -7.68 10.81 1.56
N PHE A 72 -6.77 11.44 0.83
CA PHE A 72 -6.97 12.76 0.26
C PHE A 72 -6.54 12.77 -1.20
N ASP A 73 -7.39 13.30 -2.06
CA ASP A 73 -7.11 13.40 -3.50
C ASP A 73 -6.29 14.65 -3.85
N THR A 74 -6.21 15.63 -2.93
CA THR A 74 -5.56 16.92 -3.16
C THR A 74 -4.71 17.38 -1.99
N LEU A 75 -3.67 18.17 -2.29
CA LEU A 75 -2.82 18.79 -1.28
C LEU A 75 -3.59 19.82 -0.45
N GLU A 76 -4.59 20.47 -1.03
CA GLU A 76 -5.47 21.40 -0.34
C GLU A 76 -6.28 20.69 0.74
N ALA A 77 -6.83 19.51 0.44
CA ALA A 77 -7.57 18.71 1.41
C ALA A 77 -6.66 18.24 2.56
N ILE A 78 -5.43 17.82 2.24
CA ILE A 78 -4.41 17.48 3.24
C ILE A 78 -4.08 18.70 4.11
N SER A 79 -3.83 19.85 3.49
CA SER A 79 -3.49 21.10 4.18
C SER A 79 -4.62 21.53 5.13
N SER A 80 -5.87 21.45 4.67
CA SER A 80 -7.07 21.72 5.48
C SER A 80 -7.15 20.78 6.68
N TYR A 81 -7.05 19.46 6.46
CA TYR A 81 -7.05 18.46 7.53
C TYR A 81 -5.95 18.70 8.56
N LEU A 82 -4.71 18.94 8.10
CA LEU A 82 -3.59 19.26 8.98
C LEU A 82 -3.80 20.57 9.72
N SER A 83 -4.40 21.58 9.08
CA SER A 83 -4.68 22.88 9.70
C SER A 83 -5.69 22.80 10.83
N ALA A 84 -6.66 21.87 10.76
CA ALA A 84 -7.71 21.68 11.76
C ALA A 84 -7.21 21.04 13.08
N GLY A 85 -6.09 20.32 13.09
CA GLY A 85 -5.56 19.70 14.31
C GLY A 85 -4.81 20.69 15.22
N GLU A 86 -5.05 20.71 16.53
CA GLU A 86 -4.57 21.77 17.45
C GLU A 86 -3.04 21.87 17.67
N ASN A 87 -2.22 20.92 17.22
CA ASN A 87 -0.81 20.85 17.62
C ASN A 87 0.19 21.32 16.54
N GLY A 88 0.73 22.53 16.73
CA GLY A 88 2.08 22.93 16.27
C GLY A 88 2.24 23.34 14.80
N ARG A 89 2.08 24.63 14.48
CA ARG A 89 2.29 25.23 13.14
C ARG A 89 3.65 24.88 12.48
N LEU A 90 4.72 24.74 13.26
CA LEU A 90 6.07 24.42 12.76
C LEU A 90 6.22 22.96 12.30
N LYS A 91 5.61 22.01 13.00
CA LYS A 91 5.60 20.59 12.62
C LYS A 91 4.81 20.40 11.32
N LYS A 92 3.67 21.10 11.22
CA LYS A 92 2.84 21.16 10.01
C LYS A 92 3.59 21.70 8.79
N ALA A 93 4.38 22.76 8.94
CA ALA A 93 5.15 23.33 7.83
C ALA A 93 6.21 22.34 7.29
N ARG A 94 6.89 21.63 8.19
CA ARG A 94 7.87 20.59 7.82
C ARG A 94 7.18 19.40 7.14
N ASP A 95 6.08 18.92 7.69
CA ASP A 95 5.36 17.76 7.15
C ASP A 95 4.75 18.09 5.78
N MET A 96 4.21 19.30 5.60
CA MET A 96 3.76 19.80 4.28
C MET A 96 4.90 19.92 3.27
N HIS A 97 6.09 20.35 3.70
CA HIS A 97 7.25 20.39 2.83
C HIS A 97 7.66 19.00 2.35
N ILE A 98 7.64 18.00 3.24
CA ILE A 98 7.93 16.60 2.90
C ILE A 98 6.89 16.06 1.92
N LEU A 99 5.60 16.25 2.21
CA LEU A 99 4.50 15.79 1.35
C LEU A 99 4.58 16.40 -0.05
N ARG A 100 4.91 17.69 -0.16
CA ARG A 100 5.12 18.36 -1.45
C ARG A 100 6.33 17.79 -2.20
N LYS A 101 7.43 17.50 -1.48
CA LYS A 101 8.61 16.88 -2.10
C LYS A 101 8.30 15.47 -2.61
N LEU A 102 7.55 14.68 -1.84
CA LEU A 102 7.08 13.35 -2.24
C LEU A 102 6.12 13.43 -3.43
N SER A 103 5.15 14.35 -3.43
CA SER A 103 4.20 14.48 -4.53
C SER A 103 4.89 14.79 -5.86
N VAL A 104 5.89 15.69 -5.86
CA VAL A 104 6.69 16.00 -7.06
C VAL A 104 7.55 14.81 -7.46
N THR A 105 8.19 14.13 -6.51
CA THR A 105 9.08 12.98 -6.80
C THR A 105 8.31 11.80 -7.40
N TYR A 106 7.07 11.58 -6.94
CA TYR A 106 6.24 10.44 -7.34
C TYR A 106 5.16 10.78 -8.37
N GLU A 107 5.04 12.03 -8.81
CA GLU A 107 4.12 12.47 -9.86
C GLU A 107 4.05 11.53 -11.07
N PRO A 108 5.17 11.09 -11.70
CA PRO A 108 5.11 10.21 -12.87
C PRO A 108 4.48 8.84 -12.58
N TYR A 109 4.44 8.41 -11.31
CA TYR A 109 3.88 7.13 -10.89
C TYR A 109 2.46 7.28 -10.32
N THR A 110 2.15 8.41 -9.68
CA THR A 110 0.84 8.67 -9.08
C THR A 110 -0.17 9.23 -10.08
N SER A 111 0.29 9.91 -11.13
CA SER A 111 -0.55 10.55 -12.16
C SER A 111 -0.68 9.73 -13.45
N TYR A 112 -0.17 8.50 -13.46
CA TYR A 112 -0.23 7.62 -14.62
C TYR A 112 -1.69 7.18 -14.87
N LYS A 113 -2.31 7.77 -15.91
CA LYS A 113 -3.69 7.47 -16.36
C LYS A 113 -3.82 6.18 -17.18
N GLY A 114 -2.92 5.22 -17.02
CA GLY A 114 -3.02 3.93 -17.69
C GLY A 114 -4.03 3.02 -17.00
N ARG A 115 -5.31 3.34 -17.16
CA ARG A 115 -6.45 2.43 -17.00
C ARG A 115 -7.41 2.66 -18.15
#